data_AF-W6U6L6-F1
#
_entry.id   AF-W6U6L6-F1
#
_cell.length_a   1.000
_cell.length_b   1.000
_cell.length_c   1.000
_cell.angle_alpha   90.00
_cell.angle_beta   90.00
_cell.angle_gamma   90.00
#
_symmetry.space_group_name_H-M   'P 1'
#
loop_
_entity.id
_entity.type
_entity.pdbx_description
1 polymer ?
#
loop_
_entity_poly.entity_id
_entity_poly.type
_entity_poly.pdbx_seq_one_letter_code
_entity_poly.pdbx_strand_id
1 'polypeptide(L)'
;MFAANVVGPNDTPLFELTHGLSSKASDQKTDFAYLNQFIAHAALDMVDENMWSSSSTYLKIVDKFNEWLVSAFENHEDRIRQFFQDVYEVYVRLSLNPFFEYNSQITSEAFSRKVQQLARKHFG
;
A
#
# COMPACT_ATOMS: atom_id res chain seq x y z
N MET A 1 -8.53 11.30 1.85
CA MET A 1 -7.74 10.82 0.71
C MET A 1 -6.60 9.98 1.27
N PHE A 2 -6.32 8.82 0.70
CA PHE A 2 -5.18 8.01 1.12
C PHE A 2 -4.54 7.34 -0.09
N ALA A 3 -3.28 6.95 0.06
CA ALA A 3 -2.55 6.11 -0.89
C ALA A 3 -2.13 4.80 -0.20
N ALA A 4 -2.18 3.70 -0.93
CA ALA A 4 -1.73 2.40 -0.47
C ALA A 4 -0.79 1.82 -1.52
N ASN A 5 0.43 1.46 -1.10
CA ASN A 5 1.46 0.91 -1.96
C ASN A 5 1.83 -0.49 -1.48
N VAL A 6 2.02 -1.41 -2.43
CA VAL A 6 2.62 -2.72 -2.17
C VAL A 6 4.03 -2.68 -2.74
N VAL A 7 5.02 -2.88 -1.88
CA VAL A 7 6.44 -2.83 -2.25
C VAL A 7 7.01 -4.23 -2.16
N GLY A 8 7.82 -4.61 -3.15
CA GLY A 8 8.52 -5.89 -3.19
C GLY A 8 9.85 -5.86 -2.43
N PRO A 9 10.54 -7.01 -2.32
CA PRO A 9 11.75 -7.16 -1.51
C PRO A 9 12.98 -6.33 -1.92
N ASN A 10 12.94 -5.67 -3.09
CA ASN A 10 14.03 -4.83 -3.62
C ASN A 10 13.56 -3.38 -3.80
N ASP A 11 12.70 -2.90 -2.91
CA ASP A 11 12.06 -1.57 -2.98
C ASP A 11 11.30 -1.30 -4.28
N THR A 12 10.92 -2.36 -5.00
CA THR A 12 10.19 -2.24 -6.27
C THR A 12 8.70 -2.07 -6.00
N PRO A 13 8.06 -0.95 -6.41
CA PRO A 13 6.62 -0.79 -6.25
C PRO A 13 5.89 -1.81 -7.15
N LEU A 14 5.15 -2.73 -6.51
CA LEU A 14 4.39 -3.78 -7.19
C LEU A 14 2.97 -3.33 -7.53
N PHE A 15 2.39 -2.47 -6.69
CA PHE A 15 1.04 -1.96 -6.86
C PHE A 15 0.85 -0.63 -6.11
N GLU A 16 0.05 0.26 -6.69
CA GLU A 16 -0.31 1.55 -6.10
C GLU A 16 -1.81 1.78 -6.23
N LEU A 17 -2.43 2.22 -5.15
CA LEU A 17 -3.82 2.67 -5.13
C LEU A 17 -3.88 4.05 -4.49
N THR A 18 -4.49 5.01 -5.20
CA THR A 18 -4.90 6.28 -4.59
C THR A 18 -6.43 6.36 -4.52
N HIS A 19 -6.96 6.61 -3.33
CA HIS A 19 -8.39 6.71 -3.07
C HIS A 19 -8.79 8.11 -2.58
N GLY A 20 -9.92 8.62 -3.08
CA GLY A 20 -10.49 9.91 -2.67
C GLY A 20 -10.06 11.13 -3.51
N LEU A 21 -9.36 10.93 -4.64
CA LEU A 21 -9.15 11.98 -5.65
C LEU A 21 -10.35 12.05 -6.61
N SER A 22 -10.90 13.25 -6.80
CA SER A 22 -11.94 13.50 -7.80
C SER A 22 -11.37 13.37 -9.21
N SER A 23 -12.09 12.66 -10.11
CA SER A 23 -11.66 12.39 -11.50
C SER A 23 -11.49 13.62 -12.40
N LYS A 24 -11.69 14.85 -11.90
CA LYS A 24 -11.74 16.08 -12.72
C LYS A 24 -10.41 16.80 -12.92
N ALA A 25 -9.31 16.36 -12.33
CA ALA A 25 -7.98 16.97 -12.52
C ALA A 25 -6.93 15.89 -12.84
N SER A 26 -6.67 15.66 -14.14
CA SER A 26 -5.73 14.65 -14.63
C SER A 26 -4.29 14.95 -14.22
N ASP A 27 -3.86 16.21 -14.33
CA ASP A 27 -2.46 16.62 -14.10
C ASP A 27 -2.13 16.68 -12.61
N GLN A 28 -3.07 17.13 -11.77
CA GLN A 28 -2.88 17.07 -10.32
C GLN A 28 -2.77 15.62 -9.82
N LYS A 29 -3.47 14.67 -10.47
CA LYS A 29 -3.42 13.27 -10.08
C LYS A 29 -2.04 12.66 -10.30
N THR A 30 -1.32 13.06 -11.35
CA THR A 30 0.06 12.61 -11.60
C THR A 30 1.04 13.21 -10.60
N ASP A 31 0.92 14.50 -10.27
CA ASP A 31 1.78 15.15 -9.28
C ASP A 31 1.62 14.52 -7.89
N PHE A 32 0.38 14.24 -7.49
CA PHE A 32 0.12 13.52 -6.23
C PHE A 32 0.66 12.08 -6.26
N ALA A 33 0.64 11.40 -7.40
CA ALA A 33 1.22 10.06 -7.52
C ALA A 33 2.74 10.08 -7.28
N TYR A 34 3.46 11.01 -7.92
CA TYR A 34 4.91 11.16 -7.71
C TYR A 34 5.25 11.55 -6.27
N LEU A 35 4.46 12.43 -5.65
CA LEU A 35 4.66 12.80 -4.26
C LEU A 35 4.43 11.61 -3.32
N ASN A 36 3.37 10.85 -3.54
CA ASN A 36 3.08 9.66 -2.74
C ASN A 36 4.19 8.61 -2.89
N GLN A 37 4.71 8.42 -4.10
CA GLN A 37 5.84 7.52 -4.35
C GLN A 37 7.09 7.98 -3.59
N PHE A 38 7.40 9.28 -3.64
CA PHE A 38 8.54 9.85 -2.91
C PHE A 38 8.42 9.64 -1.39
N ILE A 39 7.26 9.95 -0.81
CA ILE A 39 7.01 9.78 0.62
C ILE A 39 7.11 8.29 1.01
N ALA A 40 6.52 7.40 0.20
CA ALA A 40 6.53 5.96 0.48
C ALA A 40 7.95 5.38 0.43
N HIS A 41 8.77 5.75 -0.56
CA HIS A 41 10.16 5.31 -0.64
C HIS A 41 11.01 5.86 0.51
N ALA A 42 10.85 7.14 0.85
CA ALA A 42 11.61 7.73 1.96
C ALA A 42 11.31 7.06 3.31
N ALA A 43 10.10 6.50 3.47
CA ALA A 43 9.71 5.81 4.69
C ALA A 43 10.22 4.36 4.79
N LEU A 44 10.76 3.75 3.72
CA LEU A 44 11.19 2.35 3.72
C LEU A 44 12.35 2.09 4.69
N ASP A 45 13.33 2.99 4.75
CA ASP A 45 14.45 2.88 5.69
C ASP A 45 13.94 2.84 7.15
N MET A 46 12.93 3.66 7.45
CA MET A 46 12.31 3.72 8.78
C MET A 46 11.48 2.48 9.09
N VAL A 47 10.87 1.86 8.07
CA VAL A 47 10.16 0.57 8.20
C VAL A 47 11.16 -0.54 8.53
N ASP A 48 12.28 -0.61 7.81
CA ASP A 48 13.30 -1.64 7.99
C ASP A 48 13.90 -1.58 9.40
N GLU A 49 14.35 -0.41 9.87
CA GLU A 49 14.89 -0.25 11.23
C GLU A 49 13.92 -0.74 12.32
N ASN A 50 12.63 -0.47 12.12
CA ASN A 50 11.59 -0.88 13.05
C ASN A 50 11.27 -2.39 12.94
N MET A 51 11.41 -2.99 11.76
CA MET A 51 11.25 -4.44 11.57
C MET A 51 12.35 -5.24 12.28
N TRP A 52 13.59 -4.76 12.27
CA TRP A 52 14.70 -5.45 12.95
C TRP A 52 14.62 -5.36 14.47
N SER A 53 13.95 -4.33 15.01
CA SER A 53 13.84 -4.08 16.46
C SER A 53 12.56 -4.62 17.09
N SER A 54 11.54 -4.92 16.30
CA SER A 54 10.23 -5.36 16.76
C SER A 54 9.84 -6.72 16.18
N SER A 55 9.48 -7.67 17.04
CA SER A 55 8.83 -8.92 16.62
C SER A 55 7.35 -8.73 16.23
N SER A 56 6.80 -7.53 16.47
CA SER A 56 5.48 -7.13 15.99
C SER A 56 5.62 -6.55 14.61
N THR A 57 4.83 -7.06 13.70
CA THR A 57 5.03 -6.78 12.29
C THR A 57 4.27 -5.54 11.82
N TYR A 58 3.41 -4.94 12.66
CA TYR A 58 2.71 -3.67 12.41
C TYR A 58 3.49 -2.51 13.00
N LEU A 59 3.81 -1.55 12.13
CA LEU A 59 4.50 -0.34 12.49
C LEU A 59 3.51 0.83 12.30
N LYS A 60 2.82 1.16 13.40
CA LYS A 60 1.70 2.12 13.48
C LYS A 60 1.86 3.36 12.60
N ILE A 61 2.73 4.26 13.02
CA ILE A 61 3.16 5.43 12.27
C ILE A 61 4.68 5.34 12.29
N VAL A 62 5.25 5.03 11.14
CA VAL A 62 6.71 4.94 10.95
C VAL A 62 7.30 6.29 10.61
N ASP A 63 6.52 7.15 9.95
CA ASP A 63 6.97 8.46 9.52
C ASP A 63 5.78 9.44 9.41
N LYS A 64 6.09 10.74 9.42
CA LYS A 64 5.15 11.82 9.19
C LYS A 64 5.77 12.85 8.25
N PHE A 65 5.14 13.03 7.10
CA PHE A 65 5.50 14.09 6.15
C PHE A 65 4.36 15.11 6.04
N ASN A 66 4.55 16.31 6.60
CA ASN A 66 3.51 17.34 6.72
C ASN A 66 2.24 16.79 7.43
N GLU A 67 1.10 16.76 6.73
CA GLU A 67 -0.17 16.21 7.22
C GLU A 67 -0.33 14.71 6.90
N TRP A 68 0.61 14.11 6.15
CA TRP A 68 0.57 12.70 5.78
C TRP A 68 1.21 11.84 6.87
N LEU A 69 0.43 10.92 7.43
CA LEU A 69 0.91 9.87 8.32
C LEU A 69 1.25 8.64 7.49
N VAL A 70 2.46 8.11 7.64
CA VAL A 70 2.91 6.89 6.96
C VAL A 70 2.85 5.73 7.94
N SER A 71 2.10 4.70 7.58
CA SER A 71 1.90 3.47 8.37
C SER A 71 2.31 2.25 7.56
N ALA A 72 2.95 1.26 8.20
CA ALA A 72 3.38 0.01 7.56
C ALA A 72 2.85 -1.21 8.33
N PHE A 73 2.56 -2.32 7.64
CA PHE A 73 1.69 -3.37 8.18
C PHE A 73 2.22 -4.80 8.27
N GLU A 74 2.08 -5.38 9.48
CA GLU A 74 1.54 -6.70 9.78
C GLU A 74 1.02 -6.82 11.25
N ASN A 75 -0.32 -6.72 11.39
CA ASN A 75 -1.22 -7.11 12.51
C ASN A 75 -1.41 -6.23 13.79
N HIS A 76 -2.41 -5.32 13.83
CA HIS A 76 -3.19 -4.89 15.05
C HIS A 76 -4.51 -4.11 14.77
N GLU A 77 -5.47 -4.02 15.70
CA GLU A 77 -6.96 -3.88 15.63
C GLU A 77 -7.71 -2.80 14.79
N ASP A 78 -7.09 -1.84 14.11
CA ASP A 78 -7.82 -0.72 13.48
C ASP A 78 -8.42 -1.01 12.09
N ARG A 79 -9.34 -0.17 11.58
CA ARG A 79 -9.91 -0.31 10.21
C ARG A 79 -8.84 -0.43 9.12
N ILE A 80 -7.71 0.28 9.30
CA ILE A 80 -6.56 0.21 8.39
C ILE A 80 -5.96 -1.20 8.35
N ARG A 81 -5.94 -1.93 9.47
CA ARG A 81 -5.48 -3.33 9.54
C ARG A 81 -6.38 -4.26 8.75
N GLN A 82 -7.68 -4.16 8.95
CA GLN A 82 -8.62 -5.04 8.25
C GLN A 82 -8.51 -4.82 6.73
N PHE A 83 -8.29 -3.58 6.30
CA PHE A 83 -7.94 -3.30 4.90
C PHE A 83 -6.64 -3.96 4.47
N PHE A 84 -5.53 -3.80 5.22
CA PHE A 84 -4.26 -4.43 4.88
C PHE A 84 -4.32 -5.96 4.86
N GLN A 85 -4.99 -6.58 5.83
CA GLN A 85 -5.20 -8.03 5.86
C GLN A 85 -6.00 -8.51 4.63
N ASP A 86 -7.10 -7.83 4.30
CA ASP A 86 -7.91 -8.18 3.15
C ASP A 86 -7.11 -8.02 1.83
N VAL A 87 -6.28 -6.97 1.71
CA VAL A 87 -5.41 -6.76 0.55
C VAL A 87 -4.31 -7.83 0.48
N TYR A 88 -3.68 -8.16 1.60
CA TYR A 88 -2.67 -9.19 1.70
C TYR A 88 -3.22 -10.57 1.31
N GLU A 89 -4.43 -10.92 1.75
CA GLU A 89 -5.09 -12.17 1.36
C GLU A 89 -5.32 -12.24 -0.16
N VAL A 90 -5.73 -11.13 -0.77
CA VAL A 90 -5.89 -11.05 -2.23
C VAL A 90 -4.54 -11.17 -2.94
N TYR A 91 -3.48 -10.57 -2.39
CA TYR A 91 -2.12 -10.67 -2.92
C TYR A 91 -1.59 -12.10 -2.86
N VAL A 92 -1.67 -12.77 -1.71
CA VAL A 92 -1.23 -14.16 -1.56
C VAL A 92 -1.93 -15.08 -2.55
N ARG A 93 -3.24 -14.91 -2.76
CA ARG A 93 -3.99 -15.69 -3.77
C ARG A 93 -3.48 -15.46 -5.19
N LEU A 94 -3.06 -14.24 -5.51
CA LEU A 94 -2.43 -13.93 -6.79
C LEU A 94 -1.04 -14.57 -6.88
N SER A 95 -0.24 -14.49 -5.82
CA SER A 95 1.11 -15.08 -5.75
C SER A 95 1.11 -16.61 -5.84
N LEU A 96 0.02 -17.26 -5.47
CA LEU A 96 -0.15 -18.71 -5.62
C LEU A 96 -0.47 -19.15 -7.06
N ASN A 97 -0.73 -18.21 -7.99
CA ASN A 97 -0.92 -18.53 -9.39
C ASN A 97 0.45 -18.91 -10.00
N PRO A 98 0.61 -20.13 -10.58
CA PRO A 98 1.88 -20.56 -11.18
C PRO A 98 2.30 -19.72 -12.39
N PHE A 99 1.41 -18.92 -12.95
CA PHE A 99 1.70 -17.98 -14.04
C PHE A 99 1.98 -16.55 -13.56
N PHE A 100 1.97 -16.31 -12.24
CA PHE A 100 2.34 -15.02 -11.68
C PHE A 100 3.84 -15.00 -11.42
N GLU A 101 4.54 -14.08 -12.07
CA GLU A 101 5.94 -13.84 -11.79
C GLU A 101 6.07 -13.11 -10.45
N TYR A 102 6.69 -13.78 -9.48
CA TYR A 102 6.97 -13.19 -8.18
C TYR A 102 7.83 -11.93 -8.35
N ASN A 103 7.53 -10.87 -7.58
CA ASN A 103 8.14 -9.54 -7.68
C ASN A 103 7.93 -8.79 -9.02
N SER A 104 6.99 -9.23 -9.86
CA SER A 104 6.55 -8.46 -11.03
C SER A 104 5.44 -7.46 -10.69
N GLN A 105 5.28 -6.43 -11.52
CA GLN A 105 4.19 -5.45 -11.37
C GLN A 105 2.82 -6.14 -11.48
N ILE A 106 1.93 -5.84 -10.53
CA ILE A 106 0.58 -6.42 -10.53
C ILE A 106 -0.29 -5.68 -11.56
N THR A 107 -0.45 -6.28 -12.73
CA THR A 107 -1.27 -5.74 -13.83
C THR A 107 -2.71 -6.29 -13.87
N SER A 108 -3.06 -7.19 -12.95
CA SER A 108 -4.36 -7.87 -12.92
C SER A 108 -5.51 -6.90 -12.63
N GLU A 109 -6.41 -6.72 -13.61
CA GLU A 109 -7.61 -5.88 -13.43
C GLU A 109 -8.55 -6.43 -12.34
N ALA A 110 -8.60 -7.75 -12.17
CA ALA A 110 -9.38 -8.39 -11.11
C ALA A 110 -8.83 -8.03 -9.72
N PHE A 111 -7.50 -8.02 -9.57
CA PHE A 111 -6.84 -7.58 -8.34
C PHE A 111 -7.16 -6.11 -8.05
N SER A 112 -6.94 -5.22 -9.01
CA SER A 112 -7.18 -3.77 -8.87
C SER A 112 -8.64 -3.47 -8.49
N ARG A 113 -9.61 -4.11 -9.16
CA ARG A 113 -11.03 -3.94 -8.81
C ARG A 113 -11.34 -4.40 -7.39
N LYS A 114 -10.74 -5.50 -6.95
CA LYS A 114 -10.96 -6.05 -5.61
C LYS A 114 -10.38 -5.15 -4.54
N VAL A 115 -9.17 -4.64 -4.73
CA VAL A 115 -8.52 -3.68 -3.81
C VAL A 115 -9.29 -2.36 -3.76
N GLN A 116 -9.84 -1.88 -4.89
CA GLN A 116 -10.74 -0.72 -4.90
C GLN A 116 -12.04 -0.95 -4.12
N GLN A 117 -12.64 -2.15 -4.22
CA GLN A 117 -13.83 -2.50 -3.45
C GLN A 117 -13.54 -2.56 -1.94
N LEU A 118 -12.39 -3.14 -1.56
CA LEU A 118 -11.92 -3.17 -0.18
C LEU A 118 -11.68 -1.75 0.37
N ALA A 119 -11.08 -0.87 -0.45
CA ALA A 119 -10.88 0.53 -0.07
C ALA A 119 -12.21 1.23 0.21
N ARG A 120 -13.22 1.03 -0.64
CA ARG A 120 -14.58 1.56 -0.41
C ARG A 120 -15.27 0.94 0.81
N LYS A 121 -15.04 -0.35 1.08
CA LYS A 121 -15.64 -1.04 2.22
C LYS A 121 -15.09 -0.51 3.56
N HIS A 122 -13.80 -0.23 3.63
CA HIS A 122 -13.12 0.12 4.89
C HIS A 122 -13.03 1.63 5.13
N PHE A 123 -13.01 2.44 4.06
CA PHE A 123 -12.80 3.89 4.11
C PHE A 123 -13.83 4.72 3.33
N GLY A 124 -14.81 4.07 2.71
CA GLY A 124 -15.93 4.73 2.02
C GLY A 124 -17.10 5.05 2.93
#